data_AF-A0A7S0Y3H5-F1
#
_entry.id   AF-A0A7S0Y3H5-F1
#
_cell.length_a   1.000
_cell.length_b   1.000
_cell.length_c   1.000
_cell.angle_alpha   90.00
_cell.angle_beta   90.00
_cell.angle_gamma   90.00
#
_symmetry.space_group_name_H-M   'P 1'
#
loop_
_entity.id
_entity.type
_entity.pdbx_description
1 polymer ?
#
loop_
_entity_poly.entity_id
_entity_poly.type
_entity_poly.pdbx_seq_one_letter_code
_entity_poly.pdbx_strand_id
1 'polypeptide(L)'
;GVHSLQEHMASFRLTKKQEKAANGLLRAFITGGTKGRPWHAATWEFRRFTDPHRVVAEYGGNTRVSVKAAACGRRHVVNGVEHTCIQVEGRGFLCGQVRRMVGLVVMLLQGRSKAP
;
A
#
# COMPACT_ATOMS: atom_id res chain seq x y z
N GLY A 1 0.80 -30.39 22.33
CA GLY A 1 1.74 -29.90 21.30
C GLY A 1 1.11 -29.04 20.21
N VAL A 2 -0.18 -29.19 19.87
CA VAL A 2 -0.82 -28.47 18.74
C VAL A 2 -1.43 -27.13 19.15
N HIS A 3 -1.84 -26.97 20.42
CA HIS A 3 -2.35 -25.71 20.97
C HIS A 3 -1.31 -24.57 20.88
N SER A 4 -0.02 -24.85 21.11
CA SER A 4 1.02 -23.82 21.09
C SER A 4 1.32 -23.29 19.69
N LEU A 5 1.24 -24.11 18.63
CA LEU A 5 1.48 -23.64 17.26
C LEU A 5 0.31 -22.78 16.75
N GLN A 6 -0.93 -23.19 17.02
CA GLN A 6 -2.10 -22.39 16.61
C GLN A 6 -2.17 -21.05 17.36
N GLU A 7 -1.86 -21.04 18.66
CA GLU A 7 -1.76 -19.81 19.46
C GLU A 7 -0.59 -18.92 18.96
N HIS A 8 0.55 -19.53 18.65
CA HIS A 8 1.67 -18.82 18.06
C HIS A 8 1.30 -18.22 16.70
N MET A 9 0.67 -18.97 15.80
CA MET A 9 0.18 -18.47 14.52
C MET A 9 -0.89 -17.38 14.67
N ALA A 10 -1.74 -17.46 15.70
CA ALA A 10 -2.73 -16.43 16.01
C ALA A 10 -2.08 -15.08 16.34
N SER A 11 -0.87 -15.08 16.92
CA SER A 11 -0.12 -13.85 17.22
C SER A 11 0.34 -13.07 15.98
N PHE A 12 0.41 -13.73 14.81
CA PHE A 12 0.78 -13.10 13.54
C PHE A 12 -0.42 -12.63 12.71
N ARG A 13 -1.65 -12.87 13.19
CA ARG A 13 -2.86 -12.43 12.49
C ARG A 13 -2.98 -10.90 12.52
N LEU A 14 -3.40 -10.33 11.41
CA LEU A 14 -3.65 -8.92 11.27
C LEU A 14 -4.84 -8.53 12.16
N THR A 15 -4.57 -7.68 13.15
CA THR A 15 -5.62 -7.17 14.03
C THR A 15 -6.49 -6.15 13.29
N LYS A 16 -7.75 -5.97 13.74
CA LYS A 16 -8.63 -4.89 13.22
C LYS A 16 -8.01 -3.50 13.35
N LYS A 17 -7.20 -3.28 14.39
CA LYS A 17 -6.46 -2.01 14.61
C LYS A 17 -5.40 -1.82 13.53
N GLN A 18 -4.60 -2.84 13.22
CA GLN A 18 -3.61 -2.79 12.16
C GLN A 18 -4.26 -2.67 10.78
N GLU A 19 -5.37 -3.37 10.51
CA GLU A 19 -6.13 -3.25 9.27
C GLU A 19 -6.66 -1.82 9.06
N LYS A 20 -7.22 -1.20 10.11
CA LYS A 20 -7.67 0.19 10.09
C LYS A 20 -6.50 1.15 9.86
N ALA A 21 -5.36 0.93 10.52
CA ALA A 21 -4.16 1.73 10.33
C ALA A 21 -3.60 1.59 8.90
N ALA A 22 -3.54 0.36 8.36
CA ALA A 22 -3.11 0.09 6.99
C ALA A 22 -3.97 0.84 5.98
N ASN A 23 -5.29 0.77 6.13
CA ASN A 23 -6.23 1.51 5.29
C ASN A 23 -6.09 3.03 5.44
N GLY A 24 -5.80 3.54 6.64
CA GLY A 24 -5.49 4.96 6.86
C GLY A 24 -4.23 5.41 6.11
N LEU A 25 -3.16 4.60 6.17
CA LEU A 25 -1.91 4.86 5.46
C LEU A 25 -2.08 4.75 3.93
N LEU A 26 -2.81 3.75 3.44
CA LEU A 26 -3.09 3.58 2.02
C LEU A 26 -3.90 4.74 1.44
N ARG A 27 -4.87 5.27 2.20
CA ARG A 27 -5.64 6.47 1.80
C ARG A 27 -4.77 7.70 1.62
N ALA A 28 -3.65 7.80 2.33
CA ALA A 28 -2.72 8.91 2.18
C ALA A 28 -2.04 8.93 0.80
N PHE A 29 -2.12 7.87 -0.01
CA PHE A 29 -1.61 7.88 -1.39
C PHE A 29 -2.67 8.25 -2.43
N ILE A 30 -3.94 8.32 -2.05
CA ILE A 30 -5.04 8.63 -2.98
C ILE A 30 -4.92 10.10 -3.36
N THR A 31 -4.76 10.36 -4.65
CA THR A 31 -4.44 11.71 -5.15
C THR A 31 -5.67 12.56 -5.40
N GLY A 32 -6.88 11.98 -5.46
CA GLY A 32 -8.15 12.71 -5.50
C GLY A 32 -9.43 11.87 -5.67
N GLY A 33 -10.55 12.42 -5.17
CA GLY A 33 -11.95 12.03 -5.44
C GLY A 33 -12.83 11.70 -4.22
N THR A 34 -13.60 12.66 -3.69
CA THR A 34 -14.83 12.41 -2.89
C THR A 34 -15.96 11.90 -3.80
N LYS A 35 -16.84 11.01 -3.29
CA LYS A 35 -17.99 10.48 -4.05
C LYS A 35 -18.83 11.63 -4.65
N GLY A 36 -19.07 11.60 -5.97
CA GLY A 36 -20.07 12.46 -6.63
C GLY A 36 -19.56 13.49 -7.65
N ARG A 37 -18.27 13.52 -8.02
CA ARG A 37 -17.78 14.38 -9.12
C ARG A 37 -16.95 13.60 -10.15
N PRO A 38 -17.04 13.97 -11.44
CA PRO A 38 -16.32 13.29 -12.51
C PRO A 38 -14.86 13.72 -12.44
N TRP A 39 -13.99 12.82 -11.96
CA TRP A 39 -12.57 12.78 -12.32
C TRP A 39 -11.88 14.14 -12.47
N HIS A 40 -11.55 14.83 -11.38
CA HIS A 40 -10.36 15.67 -11.47
C HIS A 40 -9.15 14.81 -11.11
N ALA A 41 -8.44 14.43 -12.17
CA ALA A 41 -7.17 13.73 -12.20
C ALA A 41 -6.07 14.51 -11.46
N ALA A 42 -6.26 14.72 -10.17
CA ALA A 42 -5.20 15.22 -9.32
C ALA A 42 -4.09 14.18 -9.32
N THR A 43 -2.91 14.60 -9.71
CA THR A 43 -1.70 13.79 -9.72
C THR A 43 -0.79 14.30 -8.62
N TRP A 44 -0.11 13.39 -7.93
CA TRP A 44 0.90 13.74 -6.93
C TRP A 44 2.28 13.31 -7.39
N GLU A 45 3.29 13.86 -6.74
CA GLU A 45 4.69 13.60 -7.01
C GLU A 45 5.12 12.27 -6.35
N PHE A 46 5.50 11.27 -7.15
CA PHE A 46 5.90 9.93 -6.68
C PHE A 46 7.37 9.60 -6.94
N ARG A 47 8.24 10.58 -7.19
CA ARG A 47 9.68 10.35 -7.45
C ARG A 47 10.38 9.45 -6.41
N ARG A 48 10.01 9.51 -5.13
CA ARG A 48 10.58 8.65 -4.07
C ARG A 48 10.12 7.19 -4.12
N PHE A 49 9.04 6.92 -4.85
CA PHE A 49 8.45 5.59 -4.98
C PHE A 49 8.92 4.85 -6.24
N THR A 50 9.84 5.40 -7.02
CA THR A 50 10.44 4.71 -8.16
C THR A 50 11.96 4.79 -8.14
N ASP A 51 12.60 4.05 -9.04
CA ASP A 51 14.04 4.13 -9.24
C ASP A 51 14.42 5.47 -9.91
N PRO A 52 15.25 6.31 -9.27
CA PRO A 52 15.65 7.59 -9.84
C PRO A 52 16.36 7.47 -11.19
N HIS A 53 17.07 6.37 -11.47
CA HIS A 53 17.75 6.15 -12.75
C HIS A 53 16.75 5.93 -13.90
N ARG A 54 15.55 5.44 -13.59
CA ARG A 54 14.50 5.17 -14.58
C ARG A 54 13.61 6.38 -14.86
N VAL A 55 13.61 7.38 -13.98
CA VAL A 55 12.75 8.58 -14.08
C VAL A 55 12.94 9.31 -15.41
N VAL A 56 14.20 9.58 -15.79
CA VAL A 56 14.48 10.31 -17.03
C VAL A 56 14.37 9.37 -18.24
N ALA A 57 14.96 8.18 -18.14
CA ALA A 57 15.05 7.24 -19.25
C ALA A 57 13.68 6.70 -19.73
N GLU A 58 12.74 6.48 -18.81
CA GLU A 58 11.46 5.83 -19.14
C GLU A 58 10.25 6.75 -19.03
N TYR A 59 10.35 7.82 -18.24
CA TYR A 59 9.21 8.70 -17.96
C TYR A 59 9.45 10.15 -18.37
N GLY A 60 10.59 10.46 -19.01
CA GLY A 60 10.91 11.82 -19.46
C GLY A 60 10.97 12.84 -18.32
N GLY A 61 11.28 12.38 -17.09
CA GLY A 61 11.26 13.22 -15.90
C GLY A 61 9.88 13.37 -15.24
N ASN A 62 8.81 12.84 -15.84
CA ASN A 62 7.47 12.92 -15.27
C ASN A 62 7.24 11.83 -14.22
N THR A 63 7.13 12.24 -12.97
CA THR A 63 6.88 11.36 -11.82
C THR A 63 5.51 11.61 -11.18
N ARG A 64 4.62 12.30 -11.90
CA ARG A 64 3.27 12.60 -11.44
C ARG A 64 2.32 11.45 -11.75
N VAL A 65 1.66 10.94 -10.72
CA VAL A 65 0.79 9.76 -10.83
C VAL A 65 -0.57 10.05 -10.22
N SER A 66 -1.62 9.46 -10.79
CA SER A 66 -2.97 9.52 -10.22
C SER A 66 -3.30 8.19 -9.55
N VAL A 67 -3.59 8.22 -8.26
CA VAL A 67 -4.08 7.06 -7.49
C VAL A 67 -5.52 7.34 -7.10
N LYS A 68 -6.43 6.54 -7.64
CA LYS A 68 -7.87 6.67 -7.45
C LYS A 68 -8.35 5.94 -6.20
N ALA A 69 -7.81 4.75 -5.95
CA ALA A 69 -8.16 3.94 -4.79
C ALA A 69 -6.95 3.14 -4.32
N ALA A 70 -6.85 2.97 -3.00
CA ALA A 70 -5.87 2.08 -2.37
C ALA A 70 -6.48 1.56 -1.07
N ALA A 71 -6.63 0.24 -0.95
CA ALA A 71 -7.28 -0.37 0.22
C ALA A 71 -6.72 -1.77 0.51
N CYS A 72 -6.67 -2.09 1.80
CA CYS A 72 -6.47 -3.44 2.31
C CYS A 72 -7.84 -4.13 2.33
N GLY A 73 -7.96 -5.22 1.58
CA GLY A 73 -9.17 -5.99 1.37
C GLY A 73 -9.47 -6.97 2.50
N ARG A 74 -10.39 -7.89 2.23
CA ARG A 74 -10.78 -8.92 3.20
C ARG A 74 -9.62 -9.89 3.44
N ARG A 75 -9.57 -10.40 4.66
CA ARG A 75 -8.63 -11.43 5.10
C ARG A 75 -9.14 -12.80 4.69
N HIS A 76 -8.24 -13.65 4.25
CA HIS A 76 -8.52 -15.02 3.83
C HIS A 76 -7.52 -15.95 4.51
N VAL A 77 -7.99 -17.03 5.14
CA VAL A 77 -7.12 -18.04 5.73
C VAL A 77 -7.04 -19.24 4.81
N VAL A 78 -5.84 -19.57 4.34
CA VAL A 78 -5.58 -20.73 3.48
C VAL A 78 -4.48 -21.55 4.15
N ASN A 79 -4.74 -22.82 4.43
CA ASN A 79 -3.80 -23.72 5.11
C ASN A 79 -3.22 -23.15 6.41
N GLY A 80 -4.06 -22.49 7.21
CA GLY A 80 -3.66 -21.85 8.47
C GLY A 80 -2.93 -20.52 8.34
N VAL A 81 -2.59 -20.08 7.12
CA VAL A 81 -1.92 -18.80 6.85
C VAL A 81 -2.96 -17.74 6.49
N GLU A 82 -2.96 -16.63 7.24
CA GLU A 82 -3.80 -15.48 6.95
C GLU A 82 -3.17 -14.61 5.86
N HIS A 83 -3.96 -14.35 4.81
CA HIS A 83 -3.61 -13.51 3.67
C HIS A 83 -4.53 -12.30 3.63
N THR A 84 -4.02 -11.18 3.10
CA THR A 84 -4.84 -10.03 2.72
C THR A 84 -4.42 -9.52 1.36
N CYS A 85 -5.38 -9.01 0.59
CA CYS A 85 -5.11 -8.41 -0.71
C CYS A 85 -5.11 -6.89 -0.59
N ILE A 86 -4.05 -6.23 -1.05
CA ILE A 86 -4.04 -4.77 -1.20
C ILE A 86 -4.38 -4.46 -2.65
N GLN A 87 -5.49 -3.77 -2.86
CA GLN A 87 -5.93 -3.31 -4.17
C GLN A 87 -5.56 -1.85 -4.35
N VAL A 88 -4.95 -1.52 -5.49
CA VAL A 88 -4.59 -0.15 -5.89
C VAL A 88 -5.10 0.11 -7.30
N GLU A 89 -5.86 1.19 -7.48
CA GLU A 89 -6.37 1.65 -8.77
C GLU A 89 -5.80 3.03 -9.07
N GLY A 90 -5.38 3.27 -10.31
CA GLY A 90 -4.77 4.53 -10.71
C GLY A 90 -4.32 4.54 -12.16
N ARG A 91 -3.63 5.61 -12.57
CA ARG A 91 -3.06 5.80 -13.90
C ARG A 91 -1.65 6.36 -13.80
N GLY A 92 -0.79 5.92 -14.71
CA GLY A 92 0.60 6.40 -14.81
C GLY A 92 1.53 5.82 -13.75
N PHE A 93 1.29 4.59 -13.28
CA PHE A 93 2.16 3.97 -12.27
C PHE A 93 3.61 3.86 -12.78
N LEU A 94 4.54 4.31 -11.95
CA LEU A 94 5.97 4.19 -12.20
C LEU A 94 6.44 2.78 -11.82
N CYS A 95 7.58 2.35 -12.39
CA CYS A 95 8.13 1.06 -12.08
C CYS A 95 8.45 0.94 -10.59
N GLY A 96 7.95 -0.13 -9.96
CA GLY A 96 8.14 -0.38 -8.53
C GLY A 96 7.31 0.50 -7.59
N GLN A 97 6.54 1.47 -8.09
CA GLN A 97 5.77 2.41 -7.26
C GLN A 97 4.84 1.71 -6.26
N VAL A 98 3.98 0.83 -6.76
CA VAL A 98 3.01 0.09 -5.91
C VAL A 98 3.76 -0.74 -4.86
N ARG A 99 4.86 -1.39 -5.23
CA ARG A 99 5.67 -2.19 -4.30
C ARG A 99 6.27 -1.32 -3.20
N ARG A 100 6.80 -0.14 -3.52
CA ARG A 100 7.37 0.78 -2.51
C ARG A 100 6.31 1.42 -1.64
N MET A 101 5.14 1.76 -2.19
CA MET A 101 3.98 2.23 -1.42
C MET A 101 3.56 1.19 -0.37
N VAL A 102 3.36 -0.06 -0.79
CA VAL A 102 3.01 -1.16 0.12
C VAL A 102 4.12 -1.43 1.13
N GLY A 103 5.38 -1.42 0.70
CA GLY A 103 6.53 -1.59 1.60
C GLY A 103 6.56 -0.54 2.72
N LEU A 104 6.31 0.73 2.40
CA LEU A 104 6.24 1.80 3.41
C LEU A 104 5.09 1.58 4.40
N VAL A 105 3.91 1.17 3.93
CA VAL A 105 2.76 0.86 4.81
C VAL A 105 3.14 -0.26 5.78
N VAL A 106 3.74 -1.34 5.29
CA VAL A 106 4.19 -2.47 6.13
C VAL A 106 5.22 -2.02 7.17
N MET A 107 6.21 -1.21 6.77
CA MET A 107 7.24 -0.69 7.68
C MET A 107 6.65 0.16 8.82
N LEU A 108 5.69 1.04 8.49
CA LEU A 108 5.03 1.90 9.47
C LEU A 108 4.17 1.09 10.45
N LEU A 109 3.48 0.04 9.97
CA LEU A 109 2.69 -0.85 10.82
C LEU A 109 3.54 -1.71 11.77
N GLN A 110 4.75 -2.06 11.34
CA GLN A 110 5.71 -2.82 12.16
C GLN A 110 6.49 -1.94 13.15
N GLY A 111 6.27 -0.62 13.16
CA GLY A 111 7.01 0.31 14.02
C GLY A 111 8.49 0.44 13.66
N ARG A 112 8.90 0.05 12.44
CA ARG A 112 10.29 0.04 11.98
C ARG A 112 10.73 1.33 11.28
N SER A 113 9.94 2.40 11.34
CA SER A 113 10.32 3.70 10.81
C SER A 113 11.33 4.41 11.72
N LYS A 114 12.55 3.88 11.79
CA LYS A 114 13.73 4.75 11.95
C LYS A 114 13.98 5.31 10.55
N ALA A 115 13.61 6.57 10.34
CA ALA A 115 13.99 7.29 9.13
C ALA A 115 15.53 7.30 9.02
N PRO A 116 16.12 7.13 7.82
CA PRO A 116 17.50 7.52 7.59
C PRO A 116 17.68 9.02 7.78
#